data_AF-A0A5S3VUS3-F1
#
_entry.id   AF-A0A5S3VUS3-F1
#
_cell.length_a   1.000
_cell.length_b   1.000
_cell.length_c   1.000
_cell.angle_alpha   90.00
_cell.angle_beta   90.00
_cell.angle_gamma   90.00
#
_symmetry.space_group_name_H-M   'P 1'
#
loop_
_entity.id
_entity.type
_entity.pdbx_description
1 polymer ?
#
loop_
_entity_poly.entity_id
_entity_poly.type
_entity_poly.pdbx_seq_one_letter_code
_entity_poly.pdbx_strand_id
1 'polypeptide(L)'
;MSGCGCEVEIKDQSQRQVLYWLLGINATMFVIEMGIGLLADSTALIADSLDMLADAVVYGVALYAIGKSLLHKANAARISGFFQMALGVLIIIDIVRRSIYGSEPVSGLMMAMGAVALVANVICLVIIRKQRNEEVHMRASWIFSANDVIANLGVISAGVLVFWLDSRWPDLVIGVIVSCVVLRGAKMILEDAGNERQRALNAQS
;
A
#
# COMPACT_ATOMS: atom_id res chain seq x y z
N MET A 1 15.36 -11.19 18.72
CA MET A 1 14.78 -10.09 19.51
C MET A 1 14.65 -8.89 18.59
N SER A 2 13.49 -8.73 17.96
CA SER A 2 13.18 -7.63 17.06
C SER A 2 11.77 -7.19 17.41
N GLY A 3 11.66 -6.34 18.43
CA GLY A 3 10.39 -5.73 18.79
C GLY A 3 10.00 -4.74 17.71
N CYS A 4 9.15 -5.15 16.77
CA CYS A 4 8.34 -4.19 16.04
C CYS A 4 7.35 -3.64 17.07
N GLY A 5 7.59 -2.39 17.47
CA GLY A 5 6.84 -1.71 18.50
C GLY A 5 5.46 -1.36 17.98
N CYS A 6 4.54 -2.33 17.95
CA CYS A 6 3.14 -2.07 17.71
C CYS A 6 2.40 -1.55 18.97
N GLU A 7 3.11 -0.87 19.86
CA GLU A 7 2.49 -0.12 20.93
C GLU A 7 2.03 1.19 20.31
N VAL A 8 0.86 1.18 19.68
CA VAL A 8 0.21 2.40 19.18
C VAL A 8 -0.19 3.20 20.41
N GLU A 9 0.78 3.90 20.98
CA GLU A 9 0.60 4.96 21.96
C GLU A 9 0.70 6.26 21.16
N ILE A 10 -0.31 6.54 20.34
CA ILE A 10 -0.41 7.84 19.65
C ILE A 10 -0.59 8.90 20.74
N LYS A 11 0.51 9.45 21.22
CA LYS A 11 0.54 10.42 22.31
C LYS A 11 0.14 11.82 21.84
N ASP A 12 0.25 12.11 20.53
CA ASP A 12 0.12 13.47 20.01
C ASP A 12 -0.95 13.62 18.91
N GLN A 13 -1.70 14.73 18.97
CA GLN A 13 -2.70 15.12 17.97
C GLN A 13 -2.08 15.27 16.58
N SER A 14 -0.79 15.60 16.51
CA SER A 14 -0.04 15.75 15.27
C SER A 14 0.06 14.43 14.48
N GLN A 15 0.32 13.29 15.14
CA GLN A 15 0.39 11.98 14.50
C GLN A 15 -0.96 11.55 13.92
N ARG A 16 -2.06 11.85 14.63
CA ARG A 16 -3.41 11.59 14.13
C ARG A 16 -3.73 12.40 12.87
N GLN A 17 -3.32 13.66 12.82
CA GLN A 17 -3.48 14.50 11.62
C GLN A 17 -2.72 13.93 10.43
N VAL A 18 -1.51 13.40 10.63
CA VAL A 18 -0.74 12.79 9.55
C VAL A 18 -1.40 11.53 9.03
N LEU A 19 -1.92 10.66 9.89
CA LEU A 19 -2.68 9.50 9.44
C LEU A 19 -3.91 9.88 8.61
N TYR A 20 -4.62 10.95 8.96
CA TYR A 20 -5.73 11.46 8.14
C TYR A 20 -5.26 11.97 6.76
N TRP A 21 -4.13 12.66 6.69
CA TRP A 21 -3.55 13.10 5.43
C TRP A 21 -3.13 11.91 4.56
N LEU A 22 -2.41 10.93 5.13
CA LEU A 22 -1.98 9.73 4.41
C LEU A 22 -3.17 8.92 3.90
N LEU A 23 -4.20 8.74 4.75
CA LEU A 23 -5.46 8.10 4.39
C LEU A 23 -6.14 8.83 3.22
N GLY A 24 -6.29 10.16 3.33
CA GLY A 24 -6.98 10.96 2.33
C GLY A 24 -6.28 10.95 0.97
N ILE A 25 -4.95 11.07 0.97
CA ILE A 25 -4.14 11.04 -0.26
C ILE A 25 -4.25 9.67 -0.93
N ASN A 26 -3.99 8.58 -0.20
CA ASN A 26 -4.04 7.23 -0.75
C ASN A 26 -5.45 6.84 -1.23
N ALA A 27 -6.49 7.13 -0.45
CA ALA A 27 -7.86 6.82 -0.85
C ALA A 27 -8.29 7.60 -2.11
N THR A 28 -7.88 8.87 -2.23
CA THR A 28 -8.18 9.68 -3.42
C THR A 28 -7.44 9.15 -4.64
N MET A 29 -6.13 8.88 -4.49
CA MET A 29 -5.31 8.36 -5.56
C MET A 29 -5.78 6.98 -6.02
N PHE A 30 -6.16 6.08 -5.10
CA PHE A 30 -6.78 4.80 -5.44
C PHE A 30 -7.95 4.95 -6.43
N VAL A 31 -8.89 5.87 -6.16
CA VAL A 31 -10.07 6.05 -7.02
C VAL A 31 -9.66 6.55 -8.41
N ILE A 32 -8.75 7.52 -8.46
CA ILE A 32 -8.29 8.11 -9.73
C ILE A 32 -7.48 7.08 -10.53
N GLU A 33 -6.50 6.43 -9.91
CA GLU A 33 -5.63 5.46 -10.57
C GLU A 33 -6.35 4.18 -10.95
N MET A 34 -7.30 3.70 -10.15
CA MET A 34 -8.12 2.56 -10.54
C MET A 34 -8.92 2.90 -11.81
N GLY A 35 -9.51 4.09 -11.86
CA GLY A 35 -10.22 4.56 -13.05
C GLY A 35 -9.30 4.64 -14.27
N ILE A 36 -8.14 5.27 -14.13
CA ILE A 36 -7.18 5.40 -15.23
C ILE A 36 -6.53 4.07 -15.60
N GLY A 37 -6.24 3.19 -14.64
CA GLY A 37 -5.64 1.87 -14.87
C GLY A 37 -6.57 0.97 -15.68
N LEU A 38 -7.87 1.03 -15.42
CA LEU A 38 -8.87 0.35 -16.23
C LEU A 38 -8.98 0.96 -17.64
N LEU A 39 -8.97 2.29 -17.77
CA LEU A 39 -9.02 2.98 -19.06
C LEU A 39 -7.74 2.77 -19.89
N ALA A 40 -6.60 2.69 -19.23
CA ALA A 40 -5.29 2.46 -19.81
C ALA A 40 -5.02 0.98 -20.06
N ASP A 41 -5.92 0.08 -19.66
CA ASP A 41 -5.76 -1.37 -19.74
C ASP A 41 -4.41 -1.86 -19.15
N SER A 42 -3.97 -1.22 -18.06
CA SER A 42 -2.65 -1.40 -17.44
C SER A 42 -2.75 -2.11 -16.09
N THR A 43 -2.09 -3.25 -15.98
CA THR A 43 -1.99 -4.00 -14.72
C THR A 43 -1.09 -3.30 -13.72
N ALA A 44 -0.03 -2.62 -14.16
CA ALA A 44 0.86 -1.89 -13.24
C ALA A 44 0.09 -0.77 -12.51
N LEU A 45 -0.73 0.01 -13.23
CA LEU A 45 -1.60 1.03 -12.62
C LEU A 45 -2.69 0.44 -11.73
N ILE A 46 -3.32 -0.67 -12.14
CA ILE A 46 -4.31 -1.35 -11.30
C ILE A 46 -3.64 -1.85 -10.00
N ALA A 47 -2.45 -2.44 -10.10
CA ALA A 47 -1.70 -2.92 -8.93
C ALA A 47 -1.31 -1.78 -7.98
N ASP A 48 -0.79 -0.67 -8.52
CA ASP A 48 -0.42 0.54 -7.76
C ASP A 48 -1.63 1.12 -7.01
N SER A 49 -2.78 1.24 -7.71
CA SER A 49 -4.02 1.72 -7.08
C SER A 49 -4.51 0.81 -5.94
N LEU A 50 -4.40 -0.51 -6.10
CA LEU A 50 -4.80 -1.47 -5.07
C LEU A 50 -3.83 -1.49 -3.89
N ASP A 51 -2.55 -1.19 -4.10
CA ASP A 51 -1.58 -0.96 -3.03
C ASP A 51 -1.95 0.30 -2.23
N MET A 52 -2.31 1.40 -2.89
CA MET A 52 -2.81 2.60 -2.21
C MET A 52 -4.09 2.34 -1.41
N LEU A 53 -4.99 1.48 -1.91
CA LEU A 53 -6.15 1.03 -1.13
C LEU A 53 -5.74 0.21 0.09
N ALA A 54 -4.76 -0.68 -0.07
CA ALA A 54 -4.20 -1.47 1.02
C ALA A 54 -3.61 -0.57 2.12
N ASP A 55 -2.87 0.45 1.73
CA ASP A 55 -2.28 1.46 2.61
C ASP A 55 -3.34 2.32 3.31
N ALA A 56 -4.34 2.80 2.56
CA ALA A 56 -5.48 3.53 3.12
C ALA A 56 -6.20 2.73 4.21
N VAL A 57 -6.42 1.42 3.99
CA VAL A 57 -7.03 0.55 5.00
C VAL A 57 -6.14 0.43 6.24
N VAL A 58 -4.83 0.32 6.08
CA VAL A 58 -3.89 0.27 7.22
C VAL A 58 -3.92 1.57 8.02
N TYR A 59 -3.89 2.73 7.36
CA TYR A 59 -4.01 4.02 8.05
C TYR A 59 -5.37 4.17 8.75
N GLY A 60 -6.46 3.69 8.13
CA GLY A 60 -7.79 3.65 8.74
C GLY A 60 -7.85 2.77 9.99
N VAL A 61 -7.23 1.58 9.95
CA VAL A 61 -7.11 0.69 11.12
C VAL A 61 -6.25 1.33 12.21
N ALA A 62 -5.14 1.98 11.86
CA ALA A 62 -4.30 2.70 12.81
C ALA A 62 -5.09 3.81 13.53
N LEU A 63 -5.91 4.58 12.80
CA LEU A 63 -6.81 5.59 13.37
C LEU A 63 -7.89 4.96 14.28
N TYR A 64 -8.51 3.86 13.86
CA TYR A 64 -9.51 3.15 14.65
C TYR A 64 -8.93 2.56 15.95
N ALA A 65 -7.68 2.12 15.91
CA ALA A 65 -6.98 1.50 17.02
C ALA A 65 -6.66 2.49 18.16
N ILE A 66 -6.69 3.81 17.92
CA ILE A 66 -6.38 4.83 18.93
C ILE A 66 -7.38 4.72 20.10
N GLY A 67 -6.84 4.54 21.32
CA GLY A 67 -7.64 4.41 22.55
C GLY A 67 -8.39 3.09 22.71
N LYS A 68 -8.16 2.09 21.85
CA LYS A 68 -8.75 0.75 21.96
C LYS A 68 -7.84 -0.24 22.70
N SER A 69 -8.44 -1.30 23.25
CA SER A 69 -7.67 -2.38 23.90
C SER A 69 -6.86 -3.19 22.90
N LEU A 70 -5.76 -3.80 23.36
CA LEU A 70 -4.85 -4.60 22.52
C LEU A 70 -5.59 -5.67 21.69
N LEU A 71 -6.62 -6.29 22.24
CA LEU A 71 -7.40 -7.31 21.53
C LEU A 71 -8.19 -6.73 20.34
N HIS A 72 -8.72 -5.51 20.47
CA HIS A 72 -9.42 -4.82 19.38
C HIS A 72 -8.44 -4.37 18.29
N LYS A 73 -7.25 -3.89 18.68
CA LYS A 73 -6.18 -3.53 17.74
C LYS A 73 -5.76 -4.74 16.91
N ALA A 74 -5.45 -5.85 17.56
CA ALA A 74 -5.05 -7.10 16.92
C ALA A 74 -6.13 -7.65 15.97
N ASN A 75 -7.41 -7.63 16.37
CA ASN A 75 -8.49 -8.10 15.50
C ASN A 75 -8.69 -7.20 14.27
N ALA A 76 -8.61 -5.88 14.43
CA ALA A 76 -8.72 -4.95 13.31
C ALA A 76 -7.55 -5.12 12.31
N ALA A 77 -6.32 -5.20 12.82
CA ALA A 77 -5.13 -5.46 12.01
C ALA A 77 -5.20 -6.81 11.27
N ARG A 78 -5.75 -7.84 11.92
CA ARG A 78 -5.95 -9.14 11.28
C ARG A 78 -6.93 -9.07 10.11
N ILE A 79 -8.03 -8.33 10.26
CA ILE A 79 -9.02 -8.15 9.18
C ILE A 79 -8.38 -7.39 8.01
N SER A 80 -7.63 -6.31 8.26
CA SER A 80 -6.93 -5.59 7.20
C SER A 80 -5.88 -6.47 6.50
N GLY A 81 -5.14 -7.30 7.24
CA GLY A 81 -4.17 -8.23 6.64
C GLY A 81 -4.82 -9.23 5.68
N PHE A 82 -5.98 -9.79 6.03
CA PHE A 82 -6.72 -10.66 5.10
C PHE A 82 -7.27 -9.90 3.88
N PHE A 83 -7.74 -8.67 4.09
CA PHE A 83 -8.21 -7.83 3.01
C PHE A 83 -7.08 -7.54 2.00
N GLN A 84 -5.90 -7.15 2.48
CA GLN A 84 -4.73 -6.92 1.62
C GLN A 84 -4.27 -8.19 0.91
N MET A 85 -4.33 -9.36 1.58
CA MET A 85 -4.04 -10.63 0.94
C MET A 85 -5.00 -10.90 -0.23
N ALA A 86 -6.29 -10.60 -0.06
CA ALA A 86 -7.26 -10.71 -1.14
C ALA A 86 -6.95 -9.75 -2.30
N LEU A 87 -6.56 -8.49 -2.02
CA LEU A 87 -6.15 -7.54 -3.06
C LEU A 87 -4.93 -8.04 -3.85
N GLY A 88 -3.91 -8.53 -3.16
CA GLY A 88 -2.72 -9.10 -3.81
C GLY A 88 -3.05 -10.28 -4.72
N VAL A 89 -3.98 -11.16 -4.29
CA VAL A 89 -4.49 -12.27 -5.12
C VAL A 89 -5.29 -11.77 -6.32
N LEU A 90 -6.11 -10.72 -6.18
CA LEU A 90 -6.85 -10.11 -7.30
C LEU A 90 -5.90 -9.58 -8.38
N ILE A 91 -4.79 -8.95 -7.97
CA ILE A 91 -3.76 -8.49 -8.92
C ILE A 91 -3.15 -9.68 -9.67
N ILE A 92 -2.81 -10.78 -8.97
CA ILE A 92 -2.30 -12.00 -9.61
C ILE A 92 -3.30 -12.56 -10.62
N ILE A 93 -4.59 -12.59 -10.28
CA ILE A 93 -5.64 -13.05 -11.18
C ILE A 93 -5.68 -12.16 -12.43
N ASP A 94 -5.58 -10.84 -12.28
CA ASP A 94 -5.53 -9.91 -13.42
C ASP A 94 -4.30 -10.14 -14.31
N ILE A 95 -3.12 -10.33 -13.71
CA ILE A 95 -1.87 -10.65 -14.41
C ILE A 95 -2.02 -11.93 -15.23
N VAL A 96 -2.52 -13.01 -14.62
CA VAL A 96 -2.71 -14.31 -15.29
C VAL A 96 -3.71 -14.17 -16.43
N ARG A 97 -4.83 -13.48 -16.18
CA ARG A 97 -5.85 -13.22 -17.20
C ARG A 97 -5.25 -12.48 -18.40
N ARG A 98 -4.56 -11.36 -18.19
CA ARG A 98 -3.98 -10.54 -19.27
C ARG A 98 -2.75 -11.17 -19.92
N SER A 99 -2.06 -12.08 -19.23
CA SER A 99 -1.02 -12.91 -19.83
C SER A 99 -1.61 -13.83 -20.91
N ILE A 100 -2.78 -14.43 -20.64
CA ILE A 100 -3.46 -15.39 -21.53
C ILE A 100 -4.29 -14.68 -22.61
N TYR A 101 -5.14 -13.74 -22.22
CA TYR A 101 -6.12 -13.09 -23.11
C TYR A 101 -5.59 -11.82 -23.79
N GLY A 102 -4.44 -11.31 -23.35
CA GLY A 102 -3.87 -10.06 -23.84
C GLY A 102 -4.34 -8.83 -23.06
N SER A 103 -3.63 -7.73 -23.31
CA SER A 103 -3.93 -6.37 -22.87
C SER A 103 -3.21 -5.38 -23.78
N GLU A 104 -3.75 -4.17 -23.89
CA GLU A 104 -3.19 -3.08 -24.69
C GLU A 104 -2.88 -1.86 -23.79
N PRO A 105 -1.82 -1.95 -22.95
CA PRO A 105 -1.52 -0.90 -21.99
C PRO A 105 -1.17 0.43 -22.69
N VAL A 106 -1.90 1.49 -22.34
CA VAL A 106 -1.71 2.82 -22.89
C VAL A 106 -0.56 3.53 -22.17
N SER A 107 0.63 3.46 -22.78
CA SER A 107 1.89 4.01 -22.24
C SER A 107 1.80 5.47 -21.78
N GLY A 108 1.10 6.32 -22.53
CA GLY A 108 0.91 7.74 -22.18
C GLY A 108 0.17 7.93 -20.86
N LEU A 109 -0.89 7.15 -20.62
CA LEU A 109 -1.65 7.19 -19.37
C LEU A 109 -0.85 6.60 -18.20
N MET A 110 -0.09 5.53 -18.44
CA MET A 110 0.83 4.96 -17.45
C MET A 110 1.85 5.97 -16.95
N MET A 111 2.55 6.65 -17.87
CA MET A 111 3.57 7.63 -17.49
C MET A 111 2.95 8.85 -16.81
N ALA A 112 1.82 9.35 -17.32
CA ALA A 112 1.14 10.51 -16.75
C ALA A 112 0.67 10.22 -15.31
N MET A 113 -0.04 9.11 -15.09
CA MET A 113 -0.52 8.76 -13.76
C MET A 113 0.59 8.34 -12.82
N GLY A 114 1.55 7.54 -13.29
CA GLY A 114 2.72 7.20 -12.48
C GLY A 114 3.48 8.45 -12.00
N ALA A 115 3.55 9.51 -12.81
CA ALA A 115 4.15 10.77 -12.39
C ALA A 115 3.29 11.51 -11.33
N VAL A 116 1.97 11.55 -11.49
CA VAL A 116 1.06 12.13 -10.49
C VAL A 116 1.18 11.39 -9.16
N ALA A 117 1.20 10.06 -9.20
CA ALA A 117 1.32 9.21 -8.02
C ALA A 117 2.67 9.32 -7.33
N LEU A 118 3.74 9.39 -8.11
CA LEU A 118 5.08 9.68 -7.60
C LEU A 118 5.09 11.00 -6.81
N VAL A 119 4.45 12.05 -7.32
CA VAL A 119 4.34 13.34 -6.61
C VAL A 119 3.54 13.18 -5.32
N ALA A 120 2.40 12.48 -5.36
CA ALA A 120 1.57 12.23 -4.18
C ALA A 120 2.34 11.46 -3.09
N ASN A 121 3.06 10.40 -3.45
CA ASN A 121 3.83 9.59 -2.51
C ASN A 121 5.07 10.30 -1.98
N VAL A 122 5.72 11.15 -2.79
CA VAL A 122 6.77 12.04 -2.29
C VAL A 122 6.20 13.05 -1.27
N ILE A 123 4.99 13.57 -1.48
CA ILE A 123 4.32 14.43 -0.50
C ILE A 123 4.06 13.65 0.80
N CYS A 124 3.56 12.42 0.73
CA CYS A 124 3.40 11.53 1.89
C CYS A 124 4.72 11.34 2.65
N LEU A 125 5.81 11.02 1.97
CA LEU A 125 7.15 10.91 2.58
C LEU A 125 7.60 12.21 3.25
N VAL A 126 7.39 13.37 2.62
CA VAL A 126 7.76 14.66 3.21
C VAL A 126 6.94 14.95 4.48
N ILE A 127 5.65 14.63 4.48
CA ILE A 127 4.77 14.75 5.66
C ILE A 127 5.28 13.86 6.79
N ILE A 128 5.57 12.59 6.51
CA ILE A 128 6.11 11.62 7.49
C ILE A 128 7.46 12.10 8.02
N ARG A 129 8.36 12.60 7.16
CA ARG A 129 9.69 13.07 7.56
C ARG A 129 9.64 14.19 8.60
N LYS A 130 8.67 15.11 8.48
CA LYS A 130 8.51 16.23 9.41
C LYS A 130 8.13 15.79 10.83
N GLN A 131 7.66 14.55 11.00
CA GLN A 131 7.28 13.97 12.29
C GLN A 131 8.24 12.88 12.79
N ARG A 132 9.37 12.67 12.10
CA ARG A 132 10.32 11.57 12.36
C ARG A 132 10.99 11.58 13.75
N ASN A 133 10.84 12.64 14.53
CA ASN A 133 11.52 12.77 15.83
C ASN A 133 10.90 11.93 16.95
N GLU A 134 9.72 11.34 16.76
CA GLU A 134 9.04 10.58 17.82
C GLU A 134 8.42 9.29 17.23
N GLU A 135 8.90 8.13 17.74
CA GLU A 135 8.26 6.80 17.69
C GLU A 135 8.49 5.84 16.48
N VAL A 136 8.52 4.53 16.81
CA VAL A 136 8.86 3.38 15.94
C VAL A 136 7.85 3.20 14.80
N HIS A 137 6.59 3.62 14.97
CA HIS A 137 5.52 3.51 13.97
C HIS A 137 5.75 4.34 12.72
N MET A 138 6.33 5.53 12.88
CA MET A 138 6.65 6.41 11.74
C MET A 138 7.69 5.78 10.81
N ARG A 139 8.48 4.83 11.31
CA ARG A 139 9.43 4.06 10.49
C ARG A 139 8.71 3.08 9.57
N ALA A 140 7.62 2.45 10.02
CA ALA A 140 6.83 1.54 9.20
C ALA A 140 6.14 2.32 8.06
N SER A 141 5.46 3.43 8.38
CA SER A 141 4.84 4.30 7.37
C SER A 141 5.84 4.86 6.36
N TRP A 142 7.07 5.17 6.80
CA TRP A 142 8.15 5.57 5.89
C TRP A 142 8.53 4.46 4.90
N ILE A 143 8.60 3.19 5.35
CA ILE A 143 8.95 2.06 4.49
C ILE A 143 7.86 1.83 3.45
N PHE A 144 6.58 1.85 3.85
CA PHE A 144 5.45 1.71 2.91
C PHE A 144 5.48 2.83 1.86
N SER A 145 5.51 4.08 2.29
CA SER A 145 5.52 5.21 1.36
C SER A 145 6.77 5.27 0.47
N ALA A 146 7.91 4.70 0.91
CA ALA A 146 9.09 4.54 0.07
C ALA A 146 8.95 3.41 -0.97
N ASN A 147 8.23 2.33 -0.65
CA ASN A 147 7.91 1.29 -1.60
C ASN A 147 6.99 1.83 -2.71
N ASP A 148 6.01 2.67 -2.36
CA ASP A 148 5.11 3.28 -3.35
C ASP A 148 5.90 4.12 -4.35
N VAL A 149 6.85 4.94 -3.88
CA VAL A 149 7.74 5.71 -4.77
C VAL A 149 8.50 4.80 -5.75
N ILE A 150 8.98 3.64 -5.29
CA ILE A 150 9.66 2.66 -6.15
C ILE A 150 8.66 2.03 -7.13
N ALA A 151 7.44 1.72 -6.69
CA ALA A 151 6.37 1.21 -7.52
C ALA A 151 5.99 2.20 -8.63
N ASN A 152 5.76 3.48 -8.29
CA ASN A 152 5.42 4.51 -9.28
C ASN A 152 6.55 4.73 -10.30
N LEU A 153 7.82 4.72 -9.84
CA LEU A 153 8.96 4.74 -10.76
C LEU A 153 8.97 3.51 -11.68
N GLY A 154 8.62 2.34 -11.13
CA GLY A 154 8.37 1.11 -11.88
C GLY A 154 7.31 1.31 -12.96
N VAL A 155 6.13 1.84 -12.60
CA VAL A 155 5.01 2.12 -13.53
C VAL A 155 5.44 3.06 -14.65
N ILE A 156 6.14 4.16 -14.33
CA ILE A 156 6.66 5.10 -15.33
C ILE A 156 7.64 4.37 -16.27
N SER A 157 8.57 3.59 -15.71
CA SER A 157 9.54 2.83 -16.49
C SER A 157 8.88 1.79 -17.40
N ALA A 158 7.83 1.12 -16.92
CA ALA A 158 7.03 0.22 -17.73
C ALA A 158 6.31 0.97 -18.83
N GLY A 159 5.74 2.14 -18.56
CA GLY A 159 5.12 2.98 -19.59
C GLY A 159 6.09 3.35 -20.72
N VAL A 160 7.32 3.73 -20.36
CA VAL A 160 8.39 3.99 -21.35
C VAL A 160 8.72 2.73 -22.15
N LEU A 161 8.87 1.59 -21.49
CA LEU A 161 9.20 0.32 -22.15
C LEU A 161 8.06 -0.21 -23.03
N VAL A 162 6.80 -0.05 -22.62
CA VAL A 162 5.62 -0.37 -23.42
C VAL A 162 5.61 0.48 -24.69
N PHE A 163 5.92 1.78 -24.58
CA PHE A 163 6.02 2.66 -25.75
C PHE A 163 7.14 2.23 -26.72
N TRP A 164 8.30 1.79 -26.20
CA TRP A 164 9.45 1.40 -27.03
C TRP A 164 9.34 0.01 -27.64
N LEU A 165 8.80 -0.95 -26.88
CA LEU A 165 8.77 -2.36 -27.23
C LEU A 165 7.45 -2.78 -27.88
N ASP A 166 6.44 -1.90 -27.86
CA ASP A 166 5.08 -2.17 -28.31
C ASP A 166 4.52 -3.48 -27.73
N SER A 167 4.77 -3.66 -26.43
CA SER A 167 4.59 -4.94 -25.73
C SER A 167 4.04 -4.71 -24.33
N ARG A 168 3.08 -5.55 -23.94
CA ARG A 168 2.43 -5.53 -22.61
C ARG A 168 3.27 -6.11 -21.48
N TRP A 169 4.33 -6.85 -21.79
CA TRP A 169 5.12 -7.56 -20.77
C TRP A 169 5.76 -6.66 -19.70
N PRO A 170 6.30 -5.46 -20.01
CA PRO A 170 6.82 -4.55 -18.99
C PRO A 170 5.76 -4.16 -17.95
N ASP A 171 4.52 -3.89 -18.39
CA ASP A 171 3.38 -3.58 -17.51
C ASP A 171 3.05 -4.74 -16.57
N LEU A 172 2.94 -5.96 -17.11
CA LEU A 172 2.67 -7.17 -16.32
C LEU A 172 3.77 -7.46 -15.30
N VAL A 173 5.04 -7.28 -15.68
CA VAL A 173 6.19 -7.50 -14.79
C VAL A 173 6.17 -6.54 -13.61
N ILE A 174 5.89 -5.25 -13.84
CA ILE A 174 5.74 -4.29 -12.74
C ILE A 174 4.53 -4.65 -11.88
N GLY A 175 3.41 -5.05 -12.48
CA GLY A 175 2.24 -5.56 -11.75
C GLY A 175 2.58 -6.72 -10.80
N VAL A 176 3.41 -7.68 -11.25
CA VAL A 176 3.89 -8.80 -10.41
C VAL A 176 4.71 -8.28 -9.22
N ILE A 177 5.61 -7.32 -9.46
CA ILE A 177 6.46 -6.75 -8.42
C ILE A 177 5.60 -6.07 -7.35
N VAL A 178 4.67 -5.21 -7.75
CA VAL A 178 3.76 -4.52 -6.82
C VAL A 178 2.87 -5.52 -6.06
N SER A 179 2.29 -6.50 -6.74
CA SER A 179 1.52 -7.57 -6.09
C SER A 179 2.33 -8.31 -5.02
N CYS A 180 3.61 -8.59 -5.29
CA CYS A 180 4.50 -9.21 -4.33
C CYS A 180 4.78 -8.32 -3.11
N VAL A 181 4.87 -7.00 -3.28
CA VAL A 181 5.00 -6.04 -2.18
C VAL A 181 3.73 -6.06 -1.32
N VAL A 182 2.55 -5.94 -1.92
CA VAL A 182 1.24 -6.00 -1.23
C VAL A 182 1.11 -7.30 -0.43
N LEU A 183 1.40 -8.45 -1.04
CA LEU A 183 1.29 -9.75 -0.38
C LEU A 183 2.30 -9.94 0.75
N ARG A 184 3.49 -9.35 0.65
CA ARG A 184 4.47 -9.35 1.76
C ARG A 184 3.99 -8.46 2.90
N GLY A 185 3.44 -7.28 2.61
CA GLY A 185 2.82 -6.40 3.60
C GLY A 185 1.68 -7.09 4.35
N ALA A 186 0.79 -7.75 3.61
CA ALA A 186 -0.32 -8.53 4.19
C ALA A 186 0.16 -9.62 5.16
N LYS A 187 1.21 -10.38 4.79
CA LYS A 187 1.80 -11.41 5.66
C LYS A 187 2.37 -10.81 6.93
N MET A 188 3.13 -9.73 6.82
CA MET A 188 3.73 -9.03 7.97
C MET A 188 2.64 -8.56 8.95
N ILE A 189 1.57 -7.94 8.43
CA ILE A 189 0.45 -7.46 9.26
C ILE A 189 -0.29 -8.62 9.95
N LEU A 190 -0.48 -9.75 9.27
CA LEU A 190 -1.11 -10.93 9.86
C LEU A 190 -0.26 -11.56 10.98
N GLU A 191 1.06 -11.62 10.79
CA GLU A 191 2.01 -12.10 11.81
C GLU A 191 2.01 -11.18 13.04
N ASP A 192 2.10 -9.87 12.83
CA ASP A 192 2.08 -8.87 13.91
C ASP A 192 0.75 -8.90 14.69
N ALA A 193 -0.38 -8.97 13.99
CA ALA A 193 -1.69 -9.10 14.60
C ALA A 193 -1.84 -10.40 15.43
N GLY A 194 -1.25 -11.51 14.96
CA GLY A 194 -1.20 -12.76 15.72
C GLY A 194 -0.42 -12.64 17.02
N ASN A 195 0.76 -12.00 16.95
CA ASN A 195 1.63 -11.76 18.10
C ASN A 195 0.98 -10.84 19.14
N GLU A 196 0.35 -9.74 18.72
CA GLU A 196 -0.37 -8.83 19.60
C GLU A 196 -1.53 -9.51 20.32
N ARG A 197 -2.30 -10.33 19.59
CA ARG A 197 -3.41 -11.09 20.19
C ARG A 197 -2.91 -12.03 21.27
N GLN A 198 -1.79 -12.72 21.05
CA GLN A 198 -1.22 -13.61 22.06
C GLN A 198 -0.76 -12.84 23.30
N ARG A 199 -0.13 -11.68 23.14
CA ARG A 199 0.25 -10.81 24.26
C ARG A 199 -0.97 -10.33 25.05
N ALA A 200 -2.04 -9.96 24.37
CA ALA A 200 -3.28 -9.52 25.01
C ALA A 200 -3.94 -10.64 25.85
N LEU A 201 -3.90 -11.89 25.37
CA LEU A 201 -4.41 -13.04 26.11
C LEU A 201 -3.53 -13.39 27.31
N ASN A 202 -2.20 -13.36 27.15
CA ASN A 202 -1.26 -13.63 28.24
C ASN A 202 -1.28 -12.56 29.35
N ALA A 203 -1.69 -11.32 29.04
CA ALA A 203 -1.84 -10.25 30.03
C ALA A 203 -3.13 -10.35 30.86
N GLN A 204 -4.05 -11.24 30.49
CA GLN A 204 -5.32 -11.48 31.19
C GLN A 204 -5.32 -12.77 32.03
N SER A 205 -4.28 -13.61 31.90
CA SER A 205 -4.05 -14.84 32.68
C SER A 205 -3.13 -14.58 33.86
#